data_AF-A0A7C5DED3-F1
#
_entry.id   AF-A0A7C5DED3-F1
#
_cell.length_a   1.000
_cell.length_b   1.000
_cell.length_c   1.000
_cell.angle_alpha   90.00
_cell.angle_beta   90.00
_cell.angle_gamma   90.00
#
_symmetry.space_group_name_H-M   'P 1'
#
loop_
_entity.id
_entity.type
_entity.pdbx_description
1 polymer ?
#
loop_
_entity_poly.entity_id
_entity_poly.type
_entity_poly.pdbx_seq_one_letter_code
_entity_poly.pdbx_strand_id
1 'polypeptide(L)'
;MKHCVIVGGGIIGLCSAYYLQKEGYSITVIDQSDITSGASFVNAGYITPSHFIPLAAPGIIAQGIKYMFDSSSPFYMKPRLDKDF
;
A
#
# COMPACT_ATOMS: atom_id res chain seq x y z
N MET A 1 -0.99 0.56 -29.25
CA MET A 1 -0.73 1.20 -27.94
C MET A 1 -1.75 0.66 -26.95
N LYS A 2 -1.34 0.13 -25.79
CA LYS A 2 -2.30 -0.37 -24.77
C LYS A 2 -2.71 0.78 -23.86
N HIS A 3 -3.99 0.85 -23.50
CA HIS A 3 -4.50 1.85 -22.56
C HIS A 3 -4.67 1.23 -21.17
N CYS A 4 -4.27 1.95 -20.12
CA CYS A 4 -4.38 1.52 -18.73
C CYS A 4 -4.93 2.67 -17.89
N VAL A 5 -5.90 2.35 -17.03
CA VAL A 5 -6.47 3.29 -16.06
C VAL A 5 -5.88 3.00 -14.69
N ILE A 6 -5.36 4.05 -14.05
CA ILE A 6 -4.87 4.02 -12.68
C ILE A 6 -5.87 4.76 -11.80
N VAL A 7 -6.37 4.09 -10.76
CA VAL A 7 -7.28 4.69 -9.77
C VAL A 7 -6.46 5.04 -8.53
N GLY A 8 -6.39 6.33 -8.22
CA GLY A 8 -5.56 6.92 -7.17
C GLY A 8 -4.34 7.65 -7.73
N GLY A 9 -4.28 8.96 -7.51
CA GLY A 9 -3.21 9.90 -7.84
C GLY A 9 -2.23 10.15 -6.69
N GLY A 10 -2.20 9.28 -5.67
CA GLY A 10 -1.14 9.28 -4.66
C GLY A 10 0.21 8.86 -5.23
N ILE A 11 1.28 8.92 -4.41
CA ILE A 11 2.67 8.70 -4.86
C ILE A 11 2.85 7.36 -5.58
N ILE A 12 2.25 6.28 -5.07
CA ILE A 12 2.34 4.95 -5.68
C ILE A 12 1.64 4.91 -7.05
N GLY A 13 0.44 5.47 -7.15
CA GLY A 13 -0.31 5.50 -8.41
C GLY A 13 0.40 6.29 -9.50
N LEU A 14 0.96 7.46 -9.15
CA LEU A 14 1.74 8.28 -10.07
C LEU A 14 3.06 7.60 -10.48
N CYS A 15 3.76 6.92 -9.56
CA CYS A 15 4.93 6.12 -9.90
C CYS A 15 4.57 5.00 -10.88
N SER A 16 3.50 4.24 -10.61
CA SER A 16 3.02 3.20 -11.53
C SER A 16 2.67 3.76 -12.90
N ALA A 17 1.94 4.88 -12.96
CA ALA A 17 1.59 5.56 -14.21
C ALA A 17 2.84 5.97 -15.01
N TYR A 18 3.85 6.54 -14.33
CA TYR A 18 5.10 6.96 -14.96
C TYR A 18 5.87 5.80 -15.61
N TYR A 19 6.05 4.69 -14.90
CA TYR A 19 6.78 3.53 -15.44
C TYR A 19 6.00 2.84 -16.56
N LEU A 20 4.67 2.72 -16.44
CA LEU A 20 3.84 2.16 -17.52
C LEU A 20 3.84 3.08 -18.76
N GLN A 21 3.80 4.39 -18.58
CA GLN A 21 3.91 5.33 -19.70
C GLN A 21 5.26 5.18 -20.43
N LYS A 22 6.36 4.99 -19.68
CA LYS A 22 7.69 4.69 -20.27
C LYS A 22 7.72 3.40 -21.07
N GLU A 23 6.93 2.40 -20.71
CA GLU A 23 6.77 1.16 -21.46
C GLU A 23 5.85 1.31 -22.69
N GLY A 24 5.35 2.52 -22.98
CA GLY A 24 4.54 2.81 -24.17
C GLY A 24 3.04 2.62 -23.97
N TYR A 25 2.57 2.55 -22.72
CA TYR A 25 1.14 2.57 -22.42
C TYR A 25 0.59 4.01 -22.48
N SER A 26 -0.65 4.13 -22.95
CA SER A 26 -1.45 5.33 -22.75
C SER A 26 -2.12 5.23 -21.38
N ILE A 27 -1.92 6.23 -20.52
CA ILE A 27 -2.38 6.18 -19.12
C ILE A 27 -3.44 7.25 -18.87
N THR A 28 -4.50 6.86 -18.16
CA THR A 28 -5.43 7.79 -17.52
C THR A 28 -5.37 7.58 -16.02
N VAL A 29 -5.08 8.64 -15.26
CA VAL A 29 -5.13 8.62 -13.79
C VAL A 29 -6.44 9.25 -13.36
N ILE A 30 -7.17 8.57 -12.48
CA ILE A 30 -8.40 9.07 -11.86
C ILE A 30 -8.14 9.16 -10.36
N ASP A 31 -8.23 10.37 -9.80
CA ASP A 31 -8.23 10.59 -8.36
C ASP A 31 -9.53 11.30 -7.97
N GLN A 32 -10.03 11.02 -6.77
CA GLN A 32 -11.23 11.68 -6.24
C GLN A 32 -10.92 13.14 -5.83
N SER A 33 -9.67 13.43 -5.48
CA SER A 33 -9.18 14.73 -5.06
C SER A 33 -8.51 15.48 -6.22
N ASP A 34 -8.14 16.72 -5.95
CA ASP A 34 -7.30 17.57 -6.78
C ASP A 34 -5.79 17.38 -6.51
N ILE A 35 -5.40 16.27 -5.86
CA ILE A 35 -4.01 15.94 -5.49
C ILE A 35 -3.46 16.89 -4.38
N THR A 36 -4.31 17.69 -3.73
CA THR A 36 -3.92 18.56 -2.60
C THR A 36 -4.21 17.96 -1.23
N SER A 37 -4.56 16.68 -1.17
CA SER A 37 -4.96 16.01 0.07
C SER A 37 -4.58 14.52 0.08
N GLY A 38 -4.91 13.83 1.18
CA GLY A 38 -4.63 12.40 1.34
C GLY A 38 -3.22 12.07 1.85
N ALA A 39 -2.96 10.78 2.04
CA ALA A 39 -1.77 10.28 2.74
C ALA A 39 -0.45 10.72 2.09
N SER A 40 -0.39 10.77 0.76
CA SER A 40 0.83 11.17 0.04
C SER A 40 1.11 12.67 0.13
N PHE A 41 0.09 13.52 0.22
CA PHE A 41 0.24 14.98 0.31
C PHE A 41 0.75 15.41 1.69
N VAL A 42 0.24 14.81 2.77
CA VAL A 42 0.63 15.14 4.16
C VAL A 42 1.84 14.35 4.66
N ASN A 43 2.45 13.51 3.81
CA ASN A 43 3.61 12.72 4.19
C ASN A 43 4.83 13.63 4.44
N ALA A 44 5.63 13.33 5.47
CA ALA A 44 6.84 14.08 5.81
C ALA A 44 8.03 13.84 4.86
N GLY A 45 7.85 13.03 3.80
CA GLY A 45 8.92 12.66 2.88
C GLY A 45 10.01 11.78 3.49
N TYR A 46 9.77 11.22 4.68
CA TYR A 46 10.73 10.35 5.35
C TYR A 46 10.80 8.99 4.65
N ILE A 47 12.01 8.55 4.30
CA ILE A 47 12.26 7.26 3.64
C ILE A 47 13.16 6.44 4.54
N THR A 48 12.65 5.30 5.04
CA THR A 48 13.43 4.37 5.86
C THR A 48 13.77 3.11 5.06
N PRO A 49 15.05 2.84 4.78
CA PRO A 49 15.47 1.65 4.03
C PRO A 49 15.11 0.32 4.69
N SER A 50 14.78 0.30 5.98
CA SER A 50 14.34 -0.93 6.67
C SER A 50 12.82 -1.15 6.59
N HIS A 51 12.02 -0.16 6.17
CA HIS A 51 10.54 -0.19 6.22
C HIS A 51 9.87 0.34 4.94
N PHE A 52 10.53 0.21 3.78
CA PHE A 52 10.00 0.72 2.50
C PHE A 52 9.08 -0.27 1.76
N ILE A 53 8.95 -1.52 2.25
CA ILE A 53 8.08 -2.51 1.61
C ILE A 53 6.62 -2.10 1.85
N PRO A 54 5.79 -1.93 0.80
CA PRO A 54 4.40 -1.57 0.96
C PRO A 54 3.66 -2.61 1.82
N LEU A 55 2.73 -2.15 2.67
CA LEU A 55 1.84 -3.06 3.41
C LEU A 55 0.98 -3.94 2.48
N ALA A 56 0.76 -3.49 1.24
CA ALA A 56 0.05 -4.25 0.22
C ALA A 56 0.97 -5.14 -0.65
N ALA A 57 2.24 -5.34 -0.26
CA ALA A 57 3.16 -6.17 -1.03
C ALA A 57 2.76 -7.67 -0.99
N PRO A 58 3.12 -8.45 -2.03
CA PRO A 58 2.91 -9.89 -2.02
C PRO A 58 3.54 -10.54 -0.77
N GLY A 59 2.80 -11.44 -0.12
CA GLY A 59 3.26 -12.13 1.08
C GLY A 59 2.97 -11.43 2.41
N ILE A 60 2.57 -10.15 2.42
CA ILE A 60 2.27 -9.44 3.67
C ILE A 60 1.07 -10.06 4.41
N ILE A 61 0.05 -10.56 3.71
CA ILE A 61 -1.10 -11.24 4.35
C ILE A 61 -0.63 -12.51 5.09
N ALA A 62 0.17 -13.35 4.43
CA ALA A 62 0.71 -14.56 5.05
C ALA A 62 1.60 -14.22 6.26
N GLN A 63 2.42 -13.18 6.12
CA GLN A 63 3.23 -12.66 7.23
C GLN A 63 2.36 -12.13 8.38
N GLY A 64 1.26 -11.44 8.08
CA GLY A 64 0.30 -10.94 9.06
C GLY A 64 -0.36 -12.06 9.85
N ILE A 65 -0.80 -13.13 9.17
CA ILE A 65 -1.33 -14.33 9.83
C ILE A 65 -0.26 -14.97 10.72
N LYS A 66 0.98 -15.11 10.23
CA LYS A 66 2.08 -15.64 11.03
C LYS A 66 2.35 -14.80 12.28
N TYR A 67 2.32 -13.48 12.13
CA TYR A 67 2.49 -12.52 13.22
C TYR A 67 1.43 -12.62 14.28
N MET A 68 0.17 -12.89 13.92
CA MET A 68 -0.91 -13.09 14.89
C MET A 68 -0.61 -14.23 15.88
N PHE A 69 0.13 -15.26 15.49
CA PHE A 69 0.44 -16.41 16.34
C PHE A 69 1.83 -16.37 16.97
N ASP A 70 2.63 -15.35 16.69
CA ASP A 70 3.98 -15.20 17.24
C ASP A 70 3.98 -14.16 18.37
N SER A 71 4.22 -14.61 19.60
CA SER A 71 4.22 -13.72 20.79
C SER A 71 5.32 -12.65 20.78
N SER A 72 6.34 -12.80 19.92
CA SER A 72 7.40 -11.82 19.73
C SER A 72 7.10 -10.80 18.63
N SER A 73 5.99 -10.97 17.90
CA SER A 73 5.62 -10.12 16.78
C SER A 73 4.91 -8.82 17.22
N PRO A 74 5.12 -7.70 16.49
CA PRO A 74 4.37 -6.46 16.72
C PRO A 74 2.86 -6.58 16.46
N PHE A 75 2.40 -7.67 15.83
CA PHE A 75 0.98 -7.92 15.53
C PHE A 75 0.47 -9.24 16.14
N TYR A 76 0.98 -9.61 17.32
CA TYR A 76 0.51 -10.77 18.07
C TYR A 76 -0.94 -10.63 18.55
N MET A 77 -1.76 -11.66 18.30
CA MET A 77 -3.12 -11.76 18.84
C MET A 77 -3.19 -12.93 19.80
N LYS A 78 -3.39 -12.62 21.10
CA LYS A 78 -3.55 -13.66 22.13
C LYS A 78 -4.85 -14.43 21.90
N PRO A 79 -4.82 -15.72 21.54
CA PRO A 79 -6.04 -16.50 21.40
C PRO A 79 -6.73 -16.59 22.77
N ARG A 80 -7.99 -16.19 22.83
CA ARG A 80 -8.84 -16.36 24.01
C ARG A 80 -10.15 -16.98 23.57
N LEU A 81 -10.58 -18.02 24.28
CA LEU A 81 -11.98 -18.40 24.26
C LEU A 81 -12.68 -17.50 25.26
N ASP A 82 -13.44 -16.55 24.74
CA ASP A 82 -14.42 -15.80 25.52
C ASP A 82 -15.79 -16.43 25.26
N LYS A 83 -16.53 -16.74 26.33
CA LYS A 83 -17.87 -17.35 26.22
C LYS A 83 -18.98 -16.30 26.32
N ASP A 84 -18.62 -15.06 26.65
CA ASP A 84 -19.55 -13.95 26.90
C ASP A 84 -19.50 -12.87 25.80
N PHE A 85 -18.76 -13.13 24.71
CA PHE A 85 -18.72 -12.35 23.46
C PHE A 85 -19.42 -13.07 22.30
#